data_AF-A0A0C1HDI6-F1
#
_entry.id   AF-A0A0C1HDI6-F1
#
_cell.length_a   1.000
_cell.length_b   1.000
_cell.length_c   1.000
_cell.angle_alpha   90.00
_cell.angle_beta   90.00
_cell.angle_gamma   90.00
#
_symmetry.space_group_name_H-M   'P 1'
#
loop_
_entity.id
_entity.type
_entity.pdbx_description
1 polymer ?
#
loop_
_entity_poly.entity_id
_entity_poly.type
_entity_poly.pdbx_seq_one_letter_code
_entity_poly.pdbx_strand_id
1 'polypeptide(L)'
;MGCVRLMMEATTGWVLFLSLVIVFTLALLVFLFWFGWWMSGKQMGVSPYTGLPLRKATELSYFAAEKTLLFLYYFKQYDNRIFKLRKAAFCRETGRIFTDCVTWLDTIKIDWTFIQKRYPGIYVSWGSLNKDQQKAVRDVHESLEGFQTDFSSPTAAPRAIEPEYAYSKPGPLYVDIQTKVLLGWKVVPDTELEVLIVQKPVR
;
A
#
# COMPACT_ATOMS: atom_id res chain seq x y z
N MET A 1 -66.35 3.90 33.42
CA MET A 1 -65.24 4.80 33.03
C MET A 1 -63.86 4.14 32.94
N GLY A 2 -63.61 2.94 33.50
CA GLY A 2 -62.29 2.28 33.42
C GLY A 2 -61.90 1.70 32.04
N CYS A 3 -62.87 1.20 31.26
CA CYS A 3 -62.60 0.55 29.96
C CYS A 3 -62.10 1.53 28.88
N VAL A 4 -62.64 2.76 28.86
CA VAL A 4 -62.22 3.81 27.91
C VAL A 4 -60.79 4.29 28.22
N ARG A 5 -60.40 4.36 29.50
CA ARG A 5 -59.07 4.81 29.91
C ARG A 5 -57.97 3.82 29.52
N LEU A 6 -58.23 2.51 29.66
CA LEU A 6 -57.32 1.44 29.25
C LEU A 6 -57.15 1.35 27.73
N MET A 7 -58.22 1.52 26.94
CA MET A 7 -58.12 1.59 25.48
C MET A 7 -57.33 2.83 25.03
N MET A 8 -57.55 3.98 25.69
CA MET A 8 -56.87 5.23 25.36
C MET A 8 -55.36 5.15 25.65
N GLU A 9 -54.96 4.60 26.79
CA GLU A 9 -53.56 4.35 27.15
C GLU A 9 -52.87 3.35 26.21
N ALA A 10 -53.56 2.27 25.81
CA ALA A 10 -53.05 1.32 24.84
C ALA A 10 -52.81 1.97 23.46
N THR A 11 -53.76 2.78 22.98
CA THR A 11 -53.60 3.52 21.72
C THR A 11 -52.47 4.55 21.78
N THR A 12 -52.30 5.26 22.89
CA THR A 12 -51.20 6.21 23.07
C THR A 12 -49.84 5.50 23.07
N GLY A 13 -49.74 4.33 23.71
CA GLY A 13 -48.53 3.51 23.69
C GLY A 13 -48.12 3.05 22.29
N TRP A 14 -49.09 2.59 21.49
CA TRP A 14 -48.84 2.20 20.09
C TRP A 14 -48.43 3.37 19.21
N VAL A 15 -49.06 4.53 19.39
CA VAL A 15 -48.71 5.75 18.64
C VAL A 15 -47.29 6.22 18.97
N LEU A 16 -46.90 6.20 20.25
CA LEU A 16 -45.52 6.53 20.67
C LEU A 16 -44.50 5.54 20.11
N PHE A 17 -44.79 4.24 20.18
CA PHE A 17 -43.93 3.20 19.61
C PHE A 17 -43.72 3.38 18.11
N LEU A 18 -44.80 3.54 17.34
CA LEU A 18 -44.73 3.77 15.90
C LEU A 18 -43.96 5.05 15.56
N SER A 19 -44.18 6.13 16.33
CA SER A 19 -43.47 7.39 16.14
C SER A 19 -41.96 7.23 16.37
N LEU A 20 -41.56 6.51 17.43
CA LEU A 20 -40.16 6.20 17.70
C LEU A 20 -39.53 5.33 16.60
N VAL A 21 -40.25 4.32 16.12
CA VAL A 21 -39.78 3.46 15.03
C VAL A 21 -39.59 4.26 13.74
N ILE A 22 -40.52 5.16 13.40
CA ILE A 22 -40.41 6.03 12.22
C ILE A 22 -39.20 6.96 12.36
N VAL A 23 -39.03 7.62 13.51
CA VAL A 23 -37.90 8.52 13.76
C VAL A 23 -36.57 7.77 13.71
N PHE A 24 -36.50 6.57 14.31
CA PHE A 24 -35.31 5.73 14.27
C PHE A 24 -34.97 5.29 12.84
N THR A 25 -35.97 4.86 12.08
CA THR A 25 -35.79 4.45 10.67
C THR A 25 -35.30 5.63 9.84
N LEU A 26 -35.86 6.82 10.05
CA LEU A 26 -35.44 8.03 9.35
C LEU A 26 -34.02 8.45 9.73
N ALA A 27 -33.66 8.39 11.01
CA ALA A 27 -32.29 8.64 11.48
C ALA A 27 -31.28 7.65 10.89
N LEU A 28 -31.63 6.37 10.79
CA LEU A 28 -30.81 5.34 10.17
C LEU A 28 -30.62 5.61 8.67
N LEU A 29 -31.68 6.00 7.95
CA LEU A 29 -31.59 6.36 6.53
C LEU A 29 -30.69 7.58 6.31
N VAL A 30 -30.82 8.62 7.14
CA VAL A 30 -29.94 9.81 7.09
C VAL A 30 -28.49 9.40 7.36
N PHE A 31 -28.24 8.55 8.35
CA PHE A 31 -26.90 8.05 8.65
C PHE A 31 -26.31 7.25 7.48
N LEU A 32 -27.07 6.32 6.91
CA LEU A 32 -26.63 5.51 5.76
C LEU A 32 -26.36 6.37 4.54
N PHE A 33 -27.21 7.36 4.26
CA PHE A 33 -27.01 8.30 3.15
C PHE A 33 -25.75 9.15 3.37
N TRP A 34 -25.59 9.74 4.56
CA TRP A 34 -24.41 10.53 4.91
C TRP A 34 -23.12 9.70 4.83
N PHE A 35 -23.14 8.47 5.36
CA PHE A 35 -22.01 7.55 5.30
C PHE A 35 -21.68 7.13 3.86
N GLY A 36 -22.69 6.82 3.05
CA GLY A 36 -22.54 6.49 1.63
C GLY A 36 -21.97 7.66 0.82
N TRP A 37 -22.48 8.87 1.04
CA TRP A 37 -21.98 10.09 0.42
C TRP A 37 -20.51 10.35 0.80
N TRP A 38 -20.18 10.24 2.08
CA TRP A 38 -18.81 10.37 2.57
C TRP A 38 -17.86 9.33 1.96
N MET A 39 -18.33 8.08 1.80
CA MET A 39 -17.58 7.02 1.14
C MET A 39 -17.39 7.26 -0.35
N SER A 40 -18.40 7.79 -1.06
CA SER A 40 -18.35 8.11 -2.49
C SER A 40 -17.32 9.19 -2.82
N GLY A 41 -17.02 10.09 -1.88
CA GLY A 41 -16.02 11.15 -2.06
C GLY A 41 -14.57 10.69 -1.88
N LYS A 42 -14.32 9.42 -1.51
CA LYS A 42 -12.95 8.95 -1.27
C LYS A 42 -12.20 8.77 -2.59
N GLN A 43 -11.23 9.63 -2.81
CA GLN A 43 -10.30 9.53 -3.94
C GLN A 43 -9.51 8.21 -3.88
N MET A 44 -9.21 7.66 -5.06
CA MET A 44 -8.26 6.55 -5.19
C MET A 44 -6.92 6.96 -4.58
N GLY A 45 -6.29 6.06 -3.80
CA GLY A 45 -5.00 6.34 -3.19
C GLY A 45 -3.96 6.71 -4.25
N VAL A 46 -3.01 7.58 -3.89
CA VAL A 46 -1.97 8.08 -4.80
C VAL A 46 -0.63 7.41 -4.53
N SER A 47 0.17 7.28 -5.58
CA SER A 47 1.53 6.77 -5.49
C SER A 47 2.40 7.73 -4.67
N PRO A 48 3.16 7.26 -3.67
CA PRO A 48 4.08 8.11 -2.91
C PRO A 48 5.15 8.78 -3.79
N TYR A 49 5.50 8.15 -4.90
CA TYR A 49 6.55 8.62 -5.81
C TYR A 49 6.07 9.72 -6.77
N THR A 50 4.89 9.51 -7.36
CA THR A 50 4.47 10.31 -8.52
C THR A 50 3.23 11.16 -8.24
N GLY A 51 2.52 10.90 -7.14
CA GLY A 51 1.22 11.52 -6.87
C GLY A 51 0.10 11.03 -7.79
N LEU A 52 0.38 10.11 -8.72
CA LEU A 52 -0.58 9.57 -9.67
C LEU A 52 -1.46 8.49 -9.03
N PRO A 53 -2.69 8.27 -9.54
CA PRO A 53 -3.61 7.32 -8.95
C PRO A 53 -3.08 5.89 -8.99
N LEU A 54 -3.28 5.18 -7.88
CA LEU A 54 -3.04 3.74 -7.76
C LEU A 54 -4.29 2.96 -8.14
N ARG A 55 -4.07 1.78 -8.71
CA ARG A 55 -5.11 0.79 -9.01
C ARG A 55 -4.95 -0.42 -8.13
N LYS A 56 -6.03 -1.15 -7.89
CA LYS A 56 -5.95 -2.39 -7.09
C LYS A 56 -5.20 -3.45 -7.88
N ALA A 57 -4.38 -4.24 -7.20
CA ALA A 57 -3.65 -5.32 -7.86
C ALA A 57 -4.57 -6.44 -8.38
N THR A 58 -5.84 -6.46 -7.96
CA THR A 58 -6.89 -7.33 -8.53
C THR A 58 -7.27 -6.98 -9.97
N GLU A 59 -6.91 -5.78 -10.45
CA GLU A 59 -7.13 -5.35 -11.84
C GLU A 59 -5.98 -5.73 -12.77
N LEU A 60 -4.91 -6.34 -12.24
CA LEU A 60 -3.81 -6.84 -13.07
C LEU A 60 -4.29 -7.96 -13.99
N SER A 61 -3.68 -8.08 -15.16
CA SER A 61 -3.91 -9.24 -16.03
C SER A 61 -3.49 -10.52 -15.30
N TYR A 62 -4.19 -11.62 -15.57
CA TYR A 62 -3.87 -12.92 -14.99
C TYR A 62 -2.40 -13.27 -15.19
N PHE A 63 -1.88 -13.07 -16.40
CA PHE A 63 -0.48 -13.32 -16.75
C PHE A 63 0.51 -12.52 -15.89
N ALA A 64 0.29 -11.21 -15.73
CA ALA A 64 1.19 -10.35 -14.97
C ALA A 64 1.14 -10.67 -13.46
N ALA A 65 -0.04 -10.97 -12.95
CA ALA A 65 -0.23 -11.42 -11.57
C ALA A 65 0.49 -12.75 -11.32
N GLU A 66 0.29 -13.76 -12.18
CA GLU A 66 0.94 -15.07 -12.07
C GLU A 66 2.46 -14.95 -12.09
N LYS A 67 3.03 -14.22 -13.07
CA LYS A 67 4.48 -13.99 -13.16
C LYS A 67 5.05 -13.32 -11.92
N THR A 68 4.34 -12.35 -11.35
CA THR A 68 4.74 -11.66 -10.12
C THR A 68 4.77 -12.63 -8.93
N LEU A 69 3.73 -13.44 -8.77
CA LEU A 69 3.64 -14.41 -7.66
C LEU A 69 4.69 -15.51 -7.80
N LEU A 70 4.92 -16.01 -9.02
CA LEU A 70 5.99 -16.97 -9.31
C LEU A 70 7.38 -16.38 -9.03
N PHE A 71 7.63 -15.13 -9.44
CA PHE A 71 8.89 -14.45 -9.14
C PHE A 71 9.18 -14.41 -7.64
N LEU A 72 8.18 -14.04 -6.82
CA LEU A 72 8.31 -14.05 -5.36
C LEU A 72 8.45 -15.46 -4.78
N TYR A 73 7.76 -16.44 -5.35
CA TYR A 73 7.86 -17.85 -4.94
C TYR A 73 9.30 -18.38 -5.07
N TYR A 74 9.98 -18.06 -6.17
CA TYR A 74 11.36 -18.49 -6.41
C TYR A 74 12.39 -17.74 -5.55
N PHE A 75 12.07 -16.57 -5.02
CA PHE A 75 12.99 -15.79 -4.19
C PHE A 75 13.30 -16.45 -2.83
N LYS A 76 12.47 -17.42 -2.37
CA LYS A 76 12.67 -18.31 -1.19
C LYS A 76 13.14 -17.62 0.10
N GLN A 77 12.89 -16.33 0.27
CA GLN A 77 13.29 -15.57 1.45
C GLN A 77 12.06 -15.22 2.30
N TYR A 78 12.14 -15.49 3.61
CA TYR A 78 11.07 -15.22 4.57
C TYR A 78 10.57 -13.77 4.52
N ASP A 79 11.47 -12.84 4.25
CA ASP A 79 11.17 -11.41 4.18
C ASP A 79 10.53 -11.02 2.84
N ASN A 80 10.60 -11.85 1.79
CA ASN A 80 10.05 -11.58 0.45
C ASN A 80 8.85 -12.48 0.15
N ARG A 81 7.85 -12.46 1.03
CA ARG A 81 6.68 -13.33 0.93
C ARG A 81 5.79 -12.95 -0.23
N ILE A 82 5.11 -13.96 -0.75
CA ILE A 82 3.95 -13.79 -1.60
C ILE A 82 2.88 -13.00 -0.83
N PHE A 83 2.37 -11.95 -1.46
CA PHE A 83 1.33 -11.09 -0.91
C PHE A 83 -0.04 -11.42 -1.52
N LYS A 84 -1.11 -10.94 -0.86
CA LYS A 84 -2.47 -11.11 -1.38
C LYS A 84 -2.79 -9.96 -2.34
N LEU A 85 -3.16 -10.27 -3.58
CA LEU A 85 -3.55 -9.26 -4.59
C LEU A 85 -4.68 -8.33 -4.09
N ARG A 86 -5.66 -8.87 -3.35
CA ARG A 86 -6.75 -8.09 -2.73
C ARG A 86 -6.27 -7.03 -1.73
N LYS A 87 -5.08 -7.21 -1.14
CA LYS A 87 -4.47 -6.27 -0.19
C LYS A 87 -3.44 -5.35 -0.83
N ALA A 88 -3.18 -5.48 -2.12
CA ALA A 88 -2.14 -4.75 -2.83
C ALA A 88 -2.72 -3.79 -3.87
N ALA A 89 -1.93 -2.78 -4.20
CA ALA A 89 -2.21 -1.81 -5.26
C ALA A 89 -0.96 -1.63 -6.12
N PHE A 90 -1.12 -1.15 -7.34
CA PHE A 90 -0.01 -0.86 -8.23
C PHE A 90 -0.17 0.51 -8.89
N CYS A 91 0.95 1.12 -9.23
CA CYS A 91 1.00 2.34 -10.03
C CYS A 91 1.19 1.96 -11.50
N ARG A 92 0.28 2.38 -12.39
CA ARG A 92 0.36 2.05 -13.81
C ARG A 92 1.63 2.59 -14.47
N GLU A 93 2.00 3.83 -14.16
CA GLU A 93 3.14 4.49 -14.81
C GLU A 93 4.50 3.93 -14.39
N THR A 94 4.64 3.52 -13.13
CA THR A 94 5.93 2.99 -12.62
C THR A 94 5.96 1.46 -12.63
N GLY A 95 4.81 0.79 -12.64
CA GLY A 95 4.69 -0.66 -12.48
C GLY A 95 4.87 -1.16 -11.04
N ARG A 96 5.12 -0.25 -10.08
CA ARG A 96 5.42 -0.61 -8.69
C ARG A 96 4.21 -1.15 -7.97
N ILE A 97 4.36 -2.32 -7.37
CA ILE A 97 3.35 -2.95 -6.53
C ILE A 97 3.62 -2.64 -5.07
N PHE A 98 2.63 -2.03 -4.43
CA PHE A 98 2.60 -1.79 -3.01
C PHE A 98 1.71 -2.82 -2.33
N THR A 99 2.26 -3.47 -1.31
CA THR A 99 1.59 -4.54 -0.57
C THR A 99 0.93 -3.99 0.69
N ASP A 100 -0.10 -4.69 1.17
CA ASP A 100 -0.83 -4.39 2.42
C ASP A 100 -1.31 -2.93 2.56
N CYS A 101 -1.69 -2.30 1.45
CA CYS A 101 -2.14 -0.91 1.39
C CYS A 101 -3.65 -0.76 1.13
N VAL A 102 -4.36 -1.84 0.78
CA VAL A 102 -5.83 -1.80 0.62
C VAL A 102 -6.49 -2.05 1.98
N THR A 103 -7.30 -1.09 2.42
CA THR A 103 -8.02 -1.17 3.69
C THR A 103 -9.27 -2.04 3.60
N TRP A 104 -9.91 -2.33 4.74
CA TRP A 104 -11.16 -3.08 4.78
C TRP A 104 -12.34 -2.40 4.06
N LEU A 105 -12.25 -1.07 3.90
CA LEU A 105 -13.19 -0.24 3.13
C LEU A 105 -12.88 -0.21 1.63
N ASP A 106 -11.98 -1.08 1.17
CA ASP A 106 -11.59 -1.19 -0.24
C ASP A 106 -10.94 0.08 -0.82
N THR A 107 -10.41 0.92 0.07
CA THR A 107 -9.64 2.13 -0.26
C THR A 107 -8.15 1.87 -0.17
N ILE A 108 -7.36 2.45 -1.09
CA ILE A 108 -5.91 2.35 -1.08
C ILE A 108 -5.35 3.45 -0.16
N LYS A 109 -4.62 3.06 0.88
CA LYS A 109 -3.93 3.97 1.81
C LYS A 109 -2.44 3.64 1.84
N ILE A 110 -1.64 4.54 1.30
CA ILE A 110 -0.19 4.42 1.32
C ILE A 110 0.44 5.79 1.60
N ASP A 111 1.57 5.75 2.29
CA ASP A 111 2.42 6.89 2.61
C ASP A 111 3.87 6.44 2.50
N TRP A 112 4.81 7.38 2.57
CA TRP A 112 6.25 7.09 2.51
C TRP A 112 6.77 6.13 3.58
N THR A 113 5.97 5.83 4.62
CA THR A 113 6.34 4.84 5.62
C THR A 113 6.26 3.40 5.09
N PHE A 114 5.80 3.19 3.84
CA PHE A 114 5.78 1.87 3.21
C PHE A 114 7.15 1.18 3.20
N ILE A 115 8.25 1.95 3.14
CA ILE A 115 9.63 1.45 3.22
C ILE A 115 9.85 0.79 4.59
N GLN A 116 9.59 1.52 5.68
CA GLN A 116 9.77 1.00 7.04
C GLN A 116 8.74 -0.09 7.40
N LYS A 117 7.52 -0.01 6.85
CA LYS A 117 6.51 -1.06 7.00
C LYS A 117 6.93 -2.35 6.29
N ARG A 118 7.64 -2.24 5.16
CA ARG A 118 8.12 -3.38 4.38
C ARG A 118 9.24 -4.13 5.12
N TYR A 119 10.19 -3.40 5.70
CA TYR A 119 11.20 -3.92 6.61
C TYR A 119 11.68 -2.77 7.52
N PRO A 120 11.72 -2.94 8.85
CA PRO A 120 12.15 -1.87 9.75
C PRO A 120 13.61 -1.48 9.55
N GLY A 121 13.91 -0.18 9.51
CA GLY A 121 15.27 0.33 9.34
C GLY A 121 15.32 1.84 9.06
N ILE A 122 16.54 2.38 8.98
CA ILE A 122 16.81 3.77 8.60
C ILE A 122 17.38 3.79 7.18
N TYR A 123 16.50 3.97 6.22
CA TYR A 123 16.83 3.84 4.81
C TYR A 123 17.23 5.18 4.18
N VAL A 124 18.32 5.14 3.40
CA VAL A 124 18.74 6.23 2.53
C VAL A 124 18.86 5.75 1.09
N SER A 125 18.82 6.69 0.13
CA SER A 125 19.06 6.41 -1.29
C SER A 125 20.48 5.88 -1.52
N TRP A 126 20.63 4.83 -2.34
CA TRP A 126 21.91 4.26 -2.76
C TRP A 126 22.88 5.32 -3.32
N GLY A 127 22.37 6.22 -4.16
CA GLY A 127 23.15 7.27 -4.82
C GLY A 127 23.69 8.36 -3.88
N SER A 128 23.14 8.47 -2.67
CA SER A 128 23.63 9.39 -1.64
C SER A 128 24.87 8.87 -0.90
N LEU A 129 25.15 7.57 -1.01
CA LEU A 129 26.30 6.94 -0.36
C LEU A 129 27.59 7.30 -1.09
N ASN A 130 28.66 7.54 -0.33
CA ASN A 130 29.99 7.70 -0.91
C ASN A 130 30.55 6.34 -1.40
N LYS A 131 31.65 6.38 -2.16
CA LYS A 131 32.25 5.17 -2.77
C LYS A 131 32.63 4.11 -1.75
N ASP A 132 33.16 4.51 -0.60
CA ASP A 132 33.58 3.58 0.45
C ASP A 132 32.39 2.90 1.12
N GLN A 133 31.30 3.64 1.36
CA GLN A 133 30.04 3.09 1.86
C GLN A 133 29.42 2.13 0.85
N GLN A 134 29.35 2.51 -0.43
CA GLN A 134 28.86 1.63 -1.49
C GLN A 134 29.68 0.35 -1.58
N LYS A 135 31.00 0.45 -1.47
CA LYS A 135 31.89 -0.72 -1.44
C LYS A 135 31.63 -1.60 -0.21
N ALA A 136 31.56 -1.00 0.98
CA ALA A 136 31.30 -1.72 2.22
C ALA A 136 29.95 -2.47 2.26
N VAL A 137 28.96 -1.98 1.50
CA VAL A 137 27.69 -2.66 1.26
C VAL A 137 27.88 -3.76 0.21
N ARG A 138 28.48 -3.47 -0.95
CA ARG A 138 28.75 -4.49 -1.99
C ARG A 138 29.50 -5.71 -1.45
N ASP A 139 30.49 -5.51 -0.58
CA ASP A 139 31.37 -6.57 -0.08
C ASP A 139 30.66 -7.60 0.82
N VAL A 140 29.51 -7.25 1.41
CA VAL A 140 28.72 -8.13 2.30
C VAL A 140 27.52 -8.78 1.62
N HIS A 141 27.22 -8.40 0.38
CA HIS A 141 26.15 -8.98 -0.43
C HIS A 141 26.75 -9.92 -1.49
N GLU A 142 26.04 -11.00 -1.81
CA GLU A 142 26.47 -11.92 -2.87
C GLU A 142 26.42 -11.24 -4.25
N SER A 143 25.34 -10.51 -4.52
CA SER A 143 25.14 -9.75 -5.76
C SER A 143 24.17 -8.58 -5.53
N LEU A 144 24.36 -7.50 -6.28
CA LEU A 144 23.39 -6.39 -6.38
C LEU A 144 22.58 -6.44 -7.70
N GLU A 145 22.68 -7.53 -8.44
CA GLU A 145 22.01 -7.71 -9.72
C GLU A 145 20.48 -7.51 -9.62
N GLY A 146 19.94 -6.81 -10.60
CA GLY A 146 18.51 -6.46 -10.69
C GLY A 146 18.09 -5.26 -9.84
N PHE A 147 18.97 -4.67 -9.03
CA PHE A 147 18.73 -3.38 -8.39
C PHE A 147 19.29 -2.22 -9.22
N GLN A 148 18.72 -1.03 -9.05
CA GLN A 148 19.21 0.19 -9.68
C GLN A 148 20.42 0.75 -8.92
N THR A 149 21.64 0.46 -9.39
CA THR A 149 22.87 1.00 -8.79
C THR A 149 23.49 2.16 -9.55
N ASP A 150 23.14 2.32 -10.83
CA ASP A 150 23.87 3.19 -11.75
C ASP A 150 23.18 4.56 -11.87
N PHE A 151 21.85 4.56 -11.89
CA PHE A 151 21.03 5.77 -11.94
C PHE A 151 20.22 5.93 -10.65
N SER A 152 20.85 6.51 -9.61
CA SER A 152 20.26 6.68 -8.29
C SER A 152 20.34 8.11 -7.80
N SER A 153 19.32 8.52 -7.05
CA SER A 153 19.24 9.87 -6.47
C SER A 153 20.40 10.15 -5.51
N PRO A 154 21.07 11.31 -5.62
CA PRO A 154 22.07 11.76 -4.65
C PRO A 154 21.45 12.21 -3.33
N THR A 155 20.13 12.44 -3.31
CA THR A 155 19.40 12.89 -2.11
C THR A 155 19.18 11.72 -1.16
N ALA A 156 19.67 11.85 0.07
CA ALA A 156 19.65 10.76 1.05
C ALA A 156 18.22 10.33 1.45
N ALA A 157 17.32 11.29 1.66
CA ALA A 157 15.97 10.99 2.14
C ALA A 157 15.08 10.40 1.02
N PRO A 158 14.53 9.17 1.18
CA PRO A 158 13.72 8.53 0.14
C PRO A 158 12.54 9.37 -0.35
N ARG A 159 11.91 10.12 0.56
CA ARG A 159 10.75 10.98 0.28
C ARG A 159 11.07 12.22 -0.55
N ALA A 160 12.34 12.61 -0.61
CA ALA A 160 12.81 13.79 -1.33
C ALA A 160 13.40 13.42 -2.70
N ILE A 161 13.05 12.23 -3.20
CA ILE A 161 13.50 11.76 -4.49
C ILE A 161 12.99 12.66 -5.63
N GLU A 162 13.89 12.96 -6.56
CA GLU A 162 13.60 13.76 -7.74
C GLU A 162 12.80 12.93 -8.77
N PRO A 163 11.94 13.56 -9.59
CA PRO A 163 11.09 12.86 -10.53
C PRO A 163 11.84 11.92 -11.47
N GLU A 164 13.00 12.29 -12.02
CA GLU A 164 13.75 11.42 -12.93
C GLU A 164 14.11 10.05 -12.32
N TYR A 165 14.49 10.02 -11.05
CA TYR A 165 14.78 8.78 -10.33
C TYR A 165 13.51 8.07 -9.87
N ALA A 166 12.43 8.82 -9.62
CA ALA A 166 11.14 8.24 -9.30
C ALA A 166 10.52 7.50 -10.49
N TYR A 167 10.81 7.87 -11.73
CA TYR A 167 10.32 7.19 -12.94
C TYR A 167 11.30 6.15 -13.50
N SER A 168 12.50 5.99 -12.93
CA SER A 168 13.45 5.00 -13.40
C SER A 168 12.98 3.56 -13.14
N LYS A 169 13.45 2.66 -14.01
CA LYS A 169 13.20 1.22 -13.93
C LYS A 169 14.54 0.46 -14.17
N PRO A 170 15.00 -0.40 -13.24
CA PRO A 170 14.42 -0.65 -11.93
C PRO A 170 14.31 0.62 -11.08
N GLY A 171 13.32 0.66 -10.22
CA GLY A 171 13.11 1.76 -9.29
C GLY A 171 14.24 1.91 -8.27
N PRO A 172 14.16 2.93 -7.40
CA PRO A 172 15.24 3.28 -6.49
C PRO A 172 15.67 2.15 -5.56
N LEU A 173 16.98 2.07 -5.30
CA LEU A 173 17.56 1.21 -4.27
C LEU A 173 17.77 2.01 -2.98
N TYR A 174 17.32 1.46 -1.87
CA TYR A 174 17.53 1.99 -0.53
C TYR A 174 18.42 1.10 0.30
N VAL A 175 19.20 1.71 1.18
CA VAL A 175 20.12 1.01 2.08
C VAL A 175 19.93 1.50 3.49
N ASP A 176 19.82 0.56 4.42
CA ASP A 176 20.08 0.84 5.82
C ASP A 176 21.59 0.78 6.07
N ILE A 177 22.22 1.93 6.34
CA ILE A 177 23.69 2.02 6.44
C ILE A 177 24.24 1.15 7.58
N GLN A 178 23.49 1.03 8.69
CA GLN A 178 23.97 0.34 9.89
C GLN A 178 23.94 -1.18 9.70
N THR A 179 22.81 -1.69 9.21
CA THR A 179 22.60 -3.13 9.02
C THR A 179 23.02 -3.63 7.64
N LYS A 180 23.32 -2.71 6.72
CA LYS A 180 23.61 -2.95 5.30
C LYS A 180 22.47 -3.67 4.57
N VAL A 181 21.26 -3.67 5.13
CA VAL A 181 20.08 -4.27 4.49
C VAL A 181 19.66 -3.41 3.32
N LEU A 182 19.41 -4.05 2.19
CA LEU A 182 18.91 -3.43 0.98
C LEU A 182 17.40 -3.54 0.90
N LEU A 183 16.77 -2.46 0.46
CA LEU A 183 15.37 -2.44 0.09
C LEU A 183 15.27 -1.80 -1.29
N GLY A 184 14.98 -2.58 -2.33
CA GLY A 184 15.00 -2.08 -3.70
C GLY A 184 13.90 -2.65 -4.57
N TRP A 185 13.51 -1.89 -5.57
CA TRP A 185 12.57 -2.36 -6.59
C TRP A 185 13.29 -3.30 -7.55
N LYS A 186 12.72 -4.48 -7.78
CA LYS A 186 13.15 -5.41 -8.82
C LYS A 186 12.05 -5.61 -9.83
N VAL A 187 12.43 -5.57 -11.11
CA VAL A 187 11.53 -5.84 -12.24
C VAL A 187 11.18 -7.32 -12.23
N VAL A 188 9.88 -7.61 -12.35
CA VAL A 188 9.38 -8.97 -12.54
C VAL A 188 9.59 -9.35 -14.01
N PRO A 189 10.29 -10.46 -14.31
CA PRO A 189 10.57 -10.89 -15.67
C PRO A 189 9.31 -10.99 -16.54
N ASP A 190 9.42 -10.59 -17.81
CA ASP A 190 8.34 -10.59 -18.81
C ASP A 190 7.14 -9.69 -18.48
N THR A 191 7.30 -8.75 -17.54
CA THR A 191 6.23 -7.81 -17.17
C THR A 191 6.77 -6.40 -16.99
N GLU A 192 5.86 -5.43 -16.95
CA GLU A 192 6.19 -4.05 -16.56
C GLU A 192 6.18 -3.84 -15.05
N LEU A 193 6.00 -4.90 -14.24
CA LEU A 193 5.78 -4.77 -12.81
C LEU A 193 7.09 -4.78 -12.03
N GLU A 194 7.09 -4.09 -10.90
CA GLU A 194 8.18 -4.09 -9.94
C GLU A 194 7.68 -4.46 -8.55
N VAL A 195 8.48 -5.25 -7.84
CA VAL A 195 8.22 -5.61 -6.44
C VAL A 195 9.34 -5.11 -5.54
N LEU A 196 8.97 -4.69 -4.34
CA LEU A 196 9.92 -4.19 -3.34
C LEU A 196 10.56 -5.37 -2.58
N ILE A 197 11.82 -5.62 -2.89
CA ILE A 197 12.61 -6.74 -2.39
C ILE A 197 13.51 -6.29 -1.24
N VAL A 198 13.49 -7.06 -0.16
CA VAL A 198 14.44 -6.98 0.96
C VAL A 198 15.60 -7.91 0.66
N GLN A 199 16.84 -7.44 0.78
CA GLN A 199 18.02 -8.30 0.71
C GLN A 199 18.93 -8.04 1.91
N LYS A 200 19.20 -9.09 2.68
CA LYS A 200 20.07 -9.04 3.87
C LYS A 200 21.52 -9.35 3.49
N PRO A 201 22.51 -8.83 4.24
CA PRO A 201 23.90 -9.22 4.05
C PRO A 201 24.05 -10.73 4.28
N VAL A 202 24.98 -11.35 3.55
CA VAL A 202 25.28 -12.79 3.61
C VAL A 202 26.54 -13.06 4.44
N ARG A 203 27.39 -12.03 4.62
CA ARG A 203 28.66 -12.08 5.36
C ARG A 203 28.63 -11.19 6.60
#